data_AF-A0AAU9Z5Z9-F1
#
_entry.id   AF-A0AAU9Z5Z9-F1
#
_cell.length_a   1.000
_cell.length_b   1.000
_cell.length_c   1.000
_cell.angle_alpha   90.00
_cell.angle_beta   90.00
_cell.angle_gamma   90.00
#
_symmetry.space_group_name_H-M   'P 1'
#
loop_
_entity.id
_entity.type
_entity.pdbx_description
1 polymer ?
#
loop_
_entity_poly.entity_id
_entity_poly.type
_entity_poly.pdbx_seq_one_letter_code
_entity_poly.pdbx_strand_id
1 'polypeptide(L)' 'MRKDEPPLDFPDTLEGFEYAFNEKGQLRHIKTGEPFVFNYREDLHRWNQKRYEALGELIGSLFFPFGLITYLA' A
#
# COMPACT_ATOMS: atom_id res chain seq x y z
N MET A 1 -17.86 3.86 -15.63
CA MET A 1 -16.39 3.74 -15.50
C MET A 1 -15.79 4.23 -16.81
N ARG A 2 -14.87 5.20 -16.78
CA ARG A 2 -14.11 5.56 -17.99
C ARG A 2 -13.29 4.32 -18.39
N LYS A 3 -13.29 3.94 -19.66
CA LYS A 3 -12.65 2.69 -20.15
C LYS A 3 -11.13 2.66 -19.93
N ASP A 4 -10.54 3.79 -19.53
CA ASP A 4 -9.10 3.99 -19.43
C ASP A 4 -8.58 3.90 -17.98
N GLU A 5 -9.47 3.70 -16.99
CA GLU A 5 -9.04 3.47 -15.61
C GLU A 5 -8.48 2.03 -15.46
N PRO A 6 -7.26 1.87 -14.92
CA PRO A 6 -6.71 0.54 -14.64
C PRO A 6 -7.61 -0.24 -13.66
N PRO A 7 -7.62 -1.58 -13.75
CA PRO A 7 -8.36 -2.41 -12.81
C PRO A 7 -7.89 -2.12 -11.37
N LEU A 8 -8.84 -2.17 -10.44
CA LEU A 8 -8.59 -2.09 -9.00
C LEU A 8 -8.26 -3.48 -8.44
N ASP A 9 -7.32 -4.13 -9.09
CA ASP A 9 -6.79 -5.41 -8.66
C ASP A 9 -5.38 -5.15 -8.12
N PHE A 10 -5.21 -5.36 -6.82
CA PHE A 10 -3.98 -5.03 -6.11
C PHE A 10 -3.39 -6.31 -5.52
N PRO A 11 -2.06 -6.45 -5.49
CA PRO A 11 -1.40 -7.58 -4.84
C PRO A 11 -1.76 -7.70 -3.36
N ASP A 12 -1.60 -8.90 -2.81
CA ASP A 12 -1.84 -9.25 -1.41
C ASP A 12 -0.52 -9.45 -0.61
N THR A 13 0.62 -9.07 -1.20
CA THR A 13 1.97 -9.17 -0.60
C THR A 13 2.74 -7.85 -0.75
N LEU A 14 3.60 -7.50 0.22
CA LEU A 14 4.45 -6.30 0.14
C LEU A 14 5.34 -6.34 -1.11
N GLU A 15 5.90 -7.52 -1.39
CA GLU A 15 6.74 -7.78 -2.55
C GLU A 15 5.98 -7.56 -3.86
N GLY A 16 4.69 -7.90 -3.89
CA GLY A 16 3.81 -7.61 -5.03
C GLY A 16 3.62 -6.11 -5.27
N PHE A 17 3.63 -5.28 -4.21
CA PHE A 17 3.67 -3.83 -4.34
C PHE A 17 5.08 -3.27 -4.58
N GLU A 18 6.08 -4.13 -4.75
CA GLU A 18 7.49 -3.79 -4.87
C GLU A 18 8.05 -3.03 -3.66
N TYR A 19 7.49 -3.25 -2.47
CA TYR A 19 7.98 -2.67 -1.21
C TYR A 19 8.46 -3.74 -0.25
N ALA A 20 9.39 -3.36 0.63
CA ALA A 20 9.82 -4.15 1.77
C ALA A 20 10.22 -3.21 2.93
N PHE A 21 10.25 -3.74 4.14
CA PHE A 21 10.85 -3.04 5.27
C PHE A 21 12.36 -3.20 5.22
N ASN A 22 13.10 -2.08 5.29
CA ASN A 22 14.55 -2.13 5.46
C ASN A 22 14.92 -2.46 6.93
N GLU A 23 16.22 -2.62 7.20
CA GLU A 23 16.74 -2.91 8.56
C GLU A 23 16.36 -1.86 9.62
N LYS A 24 15.98 -0.65 9.19
CA LYS A 24 15.54 0.45 10.06
C LYS A 24 14.02 0.45 10.27
N GLY A 25 13.29 -0.55 9.77
CA GLY A 25 11.83 -0.63 9.83
C GLY A 25 11.11 0.38 8.93
N GLN A 26 11.77 0.94 7.92
CA GLN A 26 11.16 1.87 6.98
C GLN A 26 10.65 1.12 5.75
N LEU A 27 9.42 1.40 5.31
CA LEU A 27 8.87 0.88 4.06
C LEU A 27 9.57 1.54 2.87
N ARG A 28 10.30 0.76 2.07
CA ARG A 28 11.09 1.21 0.93
C ARG A 28 10.82 0.37 -0.30
N HIS A 29 10.87 1.00 -1.46
CA HIS A 29 10.75 0.29 -2.72
C HIS A 29 11.94 -0.67 -2.88
N ILE A 30 11.70 -1.92 -3.25
CA ILE A 30 12.74 -2.97 -3.30
C ILE A 30 13.82 -2.63 -4.34
N LYS A 31 13.40 -2.13 -5.52
CA LYS A 31 14.33 -1.79 -6.61
C LYS A 31 15.05 -0.45 -6.45
N THR A 32 14.33 0.63 -6.11
CA THR A 32 14.90 1.99 -6.07
C THR A 32 15.34 2.43 -4.68
N GLY A 33 14.87 1.77 -3.62
CA GLY A 33 15.09 2.21 -2.23
C GLY A 33 14.32 3.47 -1.85
N GLU A 34 13.43 3.97 -2.72
CA GLU A 34 12.67 5.19 -2.48
C GLU A 34 11.59 5.00 -1.41
N PRO A 35 11.21 6.07 -0.69
CA PRO A 35 10.06 6.03 0.21
C PRO A 35 8.76 5.73 -0.55
N PHE A 36 7.73 5.34 0.19
CA PHE A 36 6.39 5.17 -0.36
C PHE A 36 5.86 6.46 -1.02
N VAL A 37 5.23 6.32 -2.19
CA VAL A 37 4.62 7.42 -2.95
C VAL A 37 3.12 7.19 -3.05
N PHE A 38 2.34 8.15 -2.55
CA PHE A 38 0.88 8.12 -2.63
C PHE A 38 0.37 8.41 -4.05
N ASN A 39 0.91 9.44 -4.71
CA ASN A 39 0.54 9.80 -6.08
C ASN A 39 1.30 8.95 -7.12
N TYR A 40 1.06 7.64 -7.10
CA TYR A 40 1.79 6.68 -7.94
C TYR A 40 1.49 6.86 -9.44
N ARG A 41 0.25 7.21 -9.78
CA ARG A 41 -0.15 7.58 -11.14
C ARG A 41 -0.71 8.99 -11.16
N GLU A 42 -0.18 9.83 -12.04
CA GLU A 42 -0.69 11.19 -12.27
C GLU A 42 -2.17 11.12 -12.69
N ASP A 43 -3.00 12.00 -12.10
CA ASP A 43 -4.44 12.17 -12.35
C ASP A 43 -5.37 10.98 -12.01
N LEU A 44 -4.85 9.90 -11.43
CA LEU A 44 -5.65 8.74 -11.01
C LEU A 44 -5.86 8.70 -9.49
N HIS A 45 -6.39 9.79 -8.93
CA HIS A 45 -6.61 9.94 -7.49
C HIS A 45 -7.40 8.78 -6.87
N ARG A 46 -8.49 8.33 -7.52
CA ARG A 46 -9.30 7.20 -7.04
C ARG A 46 -8.50 5.91 -6.98
N TRP A 47 -7.68 5.63 -7.99
CA TRP A 47 -6.87 4.43 -8.05
C TRP A 47 -5.73 4.49 -7.02
N ASN A 48 -5.04 5.63 -6.90
CA ASN A 48 -3.99 5.85 -5.91
C ASN A 48 -4.51 5.67 -4.48
N GLN A 49 -5.71 6.18 -4.20
CA GLN A 49 -6.37 5.97 -2.91
C GLN A 49 -6.62 4.48 -2.65
N LYS A 50 -7.17 3.74 -3.62
CA LYS A 50 -7.42 2.30 -3.44
C LYS A 50 -6.14 1.48 -3.28
N ARG A 51 -5.07 1.85 -3.98
CA ARG A 51 -3.74 1.26 -3.79
C ARG A 51 -3.23 1.49 -2.37
N TYR A 52 -3.40 2.70 -1.84
CA TYR A 52 -3.02 3.05 -0.48
C TYR A 52 -3.83 2.27 0.56
N GLU A 53 -5.15 2.14 0.37
CA GLU A 53 -6.01 1.33 1.24
C GLU A 53 -5.54 -0.13 1.26
N ALA A 54 -5.31 -0.76 0.10
CA ALA A 54 -4.88 -2.15 0.01
C ALA A 54 -3.50 -2.39 0.67
N LEU A 55 -2.54 -1.50 0.44
CA LEU A 55 -1.23 -1.59 1.09
C LEU A 55 -1.31 -1.35 2.61
N GLY A 56 -2.17 -0.42 3.04
CA GLY A 56 -2.40 -0.12 4.45
C GLY A 56 -3.04 -1.28 5.20
N GLU A 57 -4.01 -1.96 4.59
CA GLU A 57 -4.64 -3.17 5.14
C GLU A 57 -3.59 -4.27 5.34
N LEU A 58 -2.75 -4.50 4.34
CA LEU A 58 -1.67 -5.49 4.40
C LEU A 58 -0.67 -5.21 5.52
N ILE A 59 -0.20 -3.97 5.61
CA ILE A 59 0.70 -3.52 6.68
C ILE A 59 0.00 -3.67 8.03
N GLY A 60 -1.26 -3.23 8.12
CA GLY A 60 -2.08 -3.37 9.33
C GLY A 60 -2.17 -4.82 9.80
N SER A 61 -2.45 -5.75 8.90
CA SER A 61 -2.50 -7.19 9.21
C SER A 61 -1.16 -7.75 9.67
N LEU A 62 -0.04 -7.24 9.15
CA LEU A 62 1.30 -7.66 9.57
C LEU A 62 1.64 -7.22 11.01
N PHE A 63 1.32 -5.97 11.36
CA PHE A 63 1.65 -5.41 12.68
C PHE A 63 0.58 -5.68 13.74
N PHE A 64 -0.67 -5.92 13.33
CA PHE A 64 -1.81 -6.10 14.23
C PHE A 64 -2.61 -7.36 13.87
N PRO A 65 -2.03 -8.56 14.05
CA PRO A 65 -2.68 -9.82 13.69
C PRO A 65 -3.91 -10.15 14.54
N PHE A 66 -4.11 -9.49 15.70
CA PHE A 66 -5.23 -9.74 16.60
C PHE A 66 -5.78 -8.45 17.23
N GLY A 67 -6.97 -8.01 16.79
CA GLY A 67 -7.99 -7.34 17.60
C GLY A 67 -7.69 -6.00 18.29
N LEU A 68 -6.57 -5.32 18.02
CA LEU A 68 -6.19 -4.10 18.75
C LEU A 68 -6.66 -2.77 18.14
N ILE A 69 -7.54 -2.81 17.12
CA ILE A 69 -8.13 -1.60 16.52
C ILE A 69 -9.33 -1.07 17.35
N THR A 70 -9.78 -1.77 18.39
CA THR A 70 -10.95 -1.34 19.18
C THR A 70 -10.68 -0.26 20.24
N TYR A 71 -9.45 0.24 20.41
CA TYR A 71 -9.10 1.13 21.54
C TYR A 71 -8.55 2.51 21.17
N LEU A 72 -8.82 3.02 19.97
CA LEU A 72 -8.53 4.42 19.63
C LEU A 72 -9.70 5.04 18.86
N ALA A 73 -10.73 5.44 19.60
CA ALA A 73 -11.76 6.40 19.21
C ALA A 73 -12.10 7.27 20.42
#